data_AF-A0A4U8UYH9-F1
#
_entry.id   AF-A0A4U8UYH9-F1
#
_cell.length_a   1.000
_cell.length_b   1.000
_cell.length_c   1.000
_cell.angle_alpha   90.00
_cell.angle_beta   90.00
_cell.angle_gamma   90.00
#
_symmetry.space_group_name_H-M   'P 1'
#
loop_
_entity.id
_entity.type
_entity.pdbx_description
1 polymer ?
#
loop_
_entity_poly.entity_id
_entity_poly.type
_entity_poly.pdbx_seq_one_letter_code
_entity_poly.pdbx_strand_id
1 'polypeptide(L)'
;MTSKLWRKVAWTTSPVSTFNIVRARGMRALGVSEERLREQLRQWLELSLNDKVPPSLLLLSRILYLPEDLTFAERLRAIVSKLPDGIGEQTRQKLTELEGGTVDHKARLDLILGIEKGIADEKIAEQKAADEKKKRKLAEESVRWIRLEEEIADVERQFGVIVETVKKSVDDLEETTTTSDPATDKPVTIDQNVLASIEDILHGNAIKEAKHDITELKEKVIEHTEDLIEVGSLAEDYAESKGAKRLRNRVNAMISGIDTLVAKLEAQKREMEAQEELDKEKKKVLEEMEDKEKTKERKDL
;
A
#
# COMPACT_ATOMS: atom_id res chain seq x y z
N MET A 1 -3.40 -64.16 9.74
CA MET A 1 -2.12 -64.31 10.47
C MET A 1 -1.19 -63.09 10.39
N THR A 2 -1.67 -61.90 9.99
CA THR A 2 -0.82 -60.72 9.69
C THR A 2 -0.79 -59.65 10.78
N SER A 3 -1.66 -59.71 11.79
CA SER A 3 -1.73 -58.69 12.87
C SER A 3 -0.62 -58.79 13.92
N LYS A 4 0.07 -59.94 14.05
CA LYS A 4 1.11 -60.15 15.08
C LYS A 4 2.50 -59.61 14.70
N LEU A 5 2.77 -59.39 13.41
CA LEU A 5 4.10 -58.94 12.94
C LEU A 5 4.31 -57.43 13.14
N TRP A 6 3.27 -56.61 13.05
CA TRP A 6 3.40 -55.15 13.17
C TRP A 6 3.67 -54.68 14.60
N ARG A 7 3.25 -55.43 15.62
CA ARG A 7 3.55 -55.11 17.03
C ARG A 7 4.99 -55.42 17.44
N LYS A 8 5.71 -56.28 16.70
CA LYS A 8 7.06 -56.72 17.06
C LYS A 8 8.16 -55.84 16.50
N VAL A 9 7.88 -55.12 15.40
CA VAL A 9 8.84 -54.20 14.75
C VAL A 9 8.95 -52.86 15.50
N ALA A 10 7.90 -52.43 16.20
CA ALA A 10 7.86 -51.13 16.87
C ALA A 10 8.80 -50.99 18.09
N TRP A 11 9.33 -52.09 18.64
CA TRP A 11 10.11 -52.08 19.89
C TRP A 11 11.58 -52.53 19.75
N THR A 12 12.05 -52.81 18.53
CA THR A 12 13.48 -53.11 18.26
C THR A 12 14.23 -51.87 17.78
N THR A 13 14.02 -50.73 18.44
CA THR A 13 14.71 -49.48 18.11
C THR A 13 16.09 -49.45 18.77
N SER A 14 17.13 -49.32 17.94
CA SER A 14 18.52 -49.15 18.38
C SER A 14 18.67 -47.91 19.29
N PRO A 15 19.59 -47.90 20.28
CA PRO A 15 19.81 -46.78 21.20
C PRO A 15 20.09 -45.44 20.50
N VAL A 16 20.73 -45.49 19.32
CA VAL A 16 21.03 -44.30 18.52
C VAL A 16 19.76 -43.73 17.86
N SER A 17 18.79 -44.58 17.55
CA SER A 17 17.51 -44.18 16.95
C SER A 17 16.63 -43.46 17.98
N THR A 18 16.53 -43.98 19.21
CA THR A 18 15.75 -43.35 20.28
C THR A 18 16.30 -41.96 20.63
N PHE A 19 17.62 -41.84 20.74
CA PHE A 19 18.30 -40.54 20.93
C PHE A 19 17.95 -39.54 19.82
N ASN A 20 18.05 -39.95 18.55
CA ASN A 20 17.74 -39.08 17.41
C ASN A 20 16.27 -38.65 17.36
N ILE A 21 15.33 -39.56 17.68
CA ILE A 21 13.90 -39.25 17.73
C ILE A 21 13.60 -38.25 18.85
N VAL A 22 14.21 -38.43 20.01
CA VAL A 22 14.05 -37.54 21.17
C VAL A 22 14.62 -36.16 20.86
N ARG A 23 15.82 -36.11 20.27
CA ARG A 23 16.46 -34.86 19.82
C ARG A 23 15.63 -34.13 18.77
N ALA A 24 15.09 -34.84 17.77
CA ALA A 24 14.24 -34.26 16.74
C ALA A 24 12.93 -33.65 17.30
N ARG A 25 12.45 -34.16 18.44
CA ARG A 25 11.28 -33.64 19.16
C ARG A 25 11.63 -32.54 20.18
N GLY A 26 12.87 -32.07 20.21
CA GLY A 26 13.32 -31.01 21.10
C GLY A 26 13.42 -31.43 22.58
N MET A 27 13.52 -32.73 22.86
CA MET A 27 13.72 -33.26 24.22
C MET A 27 15.21 -33.35 24.56
N ARG A 28 15.56 -33.20 25.85
CA ARG A 28 16.93 -33.33 26.36
C ARG A 28 17.39 -34.79 26.25
N ALA A 29 18.29 -35.07 25.32
CA ALA A 29 18.77 -36.43 25.06
C ALA A 29 20.17 -36.72 25.62
N LEU A 30 20.94 -35.69 26.02
CA LEU A 30 22.30 -35.82 26.52
C LEU A 30 22.31 -36.12 28.03
N GLY A 31 23.06 -37.15 28.44
CA GLY A 31 23.25 -37.51 29.86
C GLY A 31 22.07 -38.28 30.50
N VAL A 32 21.09 -38.72 29.71
CA VAL A 32 19.91 -39.47 30.17
C VAL A 32 20.05 -40.94 29.77
N SER A 33 19.66 -41.87 30.66
CA SER A 33 19.68 -43.31 30.36
C SER A 33 18.69 -43.67 29.25
N GLU A 34 18.97 -44.74 28.49
CA GLU A 34 18.11 -45.15 27.37
C GLU A 34 16.69 -45.50 27.82
N GLU A 35 16.53 -46.13 28.98
CA GLU A 35 15.23 -46.47 29.57
C GLU A 35 14.39 -45.22 29.83
N ARG A 36 15.02 -44.15 30.33
CA ARG A 36 14.38 -42.87 30.61
C ARG A 36 14.03 -42.12 29.33
N LEU A 37 14.87 -42.20 28.28
CA LEU A 37 14.54 -41.67 26.95
C LEU A 37 13.33 -42.35 26.34
N ARG A 38 13.22 -43.69 26.48
CA ARG A 38 12.05 -44.46 26.04
C ARG A 38 10.79 -44.08 26.80
N GLU A 39 10.92 -43.82 28.11
CA GLU A 39 9.80 -43.39 28.95
C GLU A 39 9.32 -41.98 28.59
N GLN A 40 10.25 -41.04 28.40
CA GLN A 40 9.94 -39.69 27.92
C GLN A 40 9.25 -39.71 26.54
N LEU A 41 9.68 -40.63 25.67
CA LEU A 41 9.07 -40.81 24.35
C LEU A 41 7.67 -41.39 24.44
N ARG A 42 7.44 -42.38 25.32
CA ARG A 42 6.11 -42.93 25.61
C ARG A 42 5.18 -41.86 26.15
N GLN A 43 5.60 -41.14 27.19
CA GLN A 43 4.81 -40.07 27.78
C GLN A 43 4.46 -38.98 26.76
N TRP A 44 5.40 -38.59 25.89
CA TRP A 44 5.13 -37.65 24.81
C TRP A 44 4.10 -38.19 23.81
N LEU A 45 4.21 -39.46 23.41
CA LEU A 45 3.25 -40.08 22.50
C LEU A 45 1.86 -40.16 23.12
N GLU A 46 1.76 -40.52 24.40
CA GLU A 46 0.49 -40.56 25.12
C GLU A 46 -0.19 -39.18 25.17
N LEU A 47 0.54 -38.14 25.59
CA LEU A 47 0.03 -36.76 25.66
C LEU A 47 -0.36 -36.18 24.28
N SER A 48 0.38 -36.54 23.23
CA SER A 48 0.12 -36.00 21.88
C SER A 48 -0.98 -36.77 21.13
N LEU A 49 -1.06 -38.10 21.28
CA LEU A 49 -2.06 -38.91 20.58
C LEU A 49 -3.39 -39.00 21.34
N ASN A 50 -3.34 -39.27 22.65
CA ASN A 50 -4.52 -39.51 23.46
C ASN A 50 -5.11 -38.18 23.94
N ASP A 51 -4.31 -37.34 24.58
CA ASP A 51 -4.79 -36.10 25.22
C ASP A 51 -4.86 -34.89 24.26
N LYS A 52 -4.52 -35.09 22.97
CA LYS A 52 -4.58 -34.07 21.90
C LYS A 52 -3.87 -32.75 22.22
N VAL A 53 -2.83 -32.80 23.04
CA VAL A 53 -2.10 -31.60 23.44
C VAL A 53 -1.20 -31.10 22.29
N PRO A 54 -1.24 -29.81 21.92
CA PRO A 54 -0.41 -29.25 20.86
C PRO A 54 1.10 -29.45 21.11
N PRO A 55 1.91 -29.82 20.10
CA PRO A 55 3.35 -30.01 20.24
C PRO A 55 4.11 -28.78 20.76
N SER A 56 3.63 -27.57 20.45
CA SER A 56 4.19 -26.31 20.94
C SER A 56 4.05 -26.16 22.47
N LEU A 57 2.90 -26.51 23.03
CA LEU A 57 2.66 -26.51 24.48
C LEU A 57 3.49 -27.59 25.18
N LEU A 58 3.56 -28.78 24.59
CA LEU A 58 4.38 -29.87 25.10
C LEU A 58 5.87 -29.49 25.14
N LEU A 59 6.35 -28.77 24.12
CA LEU A 59 7.72 -28.29 24.09
C LEU A 59 7.95 -27.21 25.16
N LEU A 60 7.05 -26.22 25.28
CA LEU A 60 7.12 -25.17 26.30
C LEU A 60 7.19 -25.76 27.72
N SER A 61 6.44 -26.84 27.98
CA SER A 61 6.46 -27.60 29.24
C SER A 61 7.83 -28.12 29.67
N ARG A 62 8.78 -28.21 28.73
CA ARG A 62 10.10 -28.81 28.92
C ARG A 62 11.27 -27.83 28.73
N ILE A 63 11.04 -26.67 28.11
CA ILE A 63 12.07 -25.64 27.88
C ILE A 63 12.41 -24.89 29.16
N LEU A 64 11.40 -24.56 29.97
CA LEU A 64 11.62 -23.92 31.26
C LEU A 64 12.23 -24.96 32.18
N TYR A 65 13.32 -24.62 32.89
CA TYR A 65 14.14 -25.50 33.75
C TYR A 65 13.36 -26.12 34.92
N LEU A 66 12.31 -26.86 34.63
CA LEU A 66 11.46 -27.53 35.59
C LEU A 66 12.03 -28.94 35.82
N PRO A 67 12.03 -29.41 37.08
CA PRO A 67 12.38 -30.78 37.39
C PRO A 67 11.57 -31.76 36.53
N GLU A 68 12.29 -32.70 35.92
CA GLU A 68 11.68 -33.73 35.06
C GLU A 68 10.94 -34.80 35.86
N ASP A 69 11.11 -34.80 37.19
CA ASP A 69 10.45 -35.71 38.13
C ASP A 69 8.99 -35.29 38.43
N LEU A 70 8.60 -34.08 38.05
CA LEU A 70 7.22 -33.60 38.15
C LEU A 70 6.32 -34.26 37.12
N THR A 71 5.02 -34.30 37.37
CA THR A 71 4.05 -34.71 36.36
C THR A 71 3.94 -33.63 35.26
N PHE A 72 3.45 -34.02 34.07
CA PHE A 72 3.23 -33.05 32.99
C PHE A 72 2.26 -31.93 33.40
N ALA A 73 1.21 -32.27 34.13
CA ALA A 73 0.22 -31.32 34.63
C ALA A 73 0.83 -30.29 35.59
N GLU A 74 1.69 -30.72 36.53
CA GLU A 74 2.38 -29.81 37.44
C GLU A 74 3.33 -28.87 36.72
N ARG A 75 4.02 -29.37 35.68
CA ARG A 75 4.87 -28.52 34.84
C ARG A 75 4.06 -27.48 34.09
N LEU A 76 2.95 -27.88 33.47
CA LEU A 76 2.06 -26.92 32.81
C LEU A 76 1.51 -25.89 33.80
N ARG A 77 1.06 -26.29 34.99
CA ARG A 77 0.57 -25.39 36.02
C ARG A 77 1.62 -24.37 36.44
N ALA A 78 2.86 -24.82 36.64
CA ALA A 78 3.96 -23.94 36.98
C ALA A 78 4.24 -22.94 35.86
N ILE A 79 4.18 -23.34 34.60
CA ILE A 79 4.40 -22.44 33.46
C ILE A 79 3.27 -21.45 33.31
N VAL A 80 2.03 -21.91 33.37
CA VAL A 80 0.84 -21.06 33.35
C VAL A 80 0.87 -20.02 34.47
N SER A 81 1.46 -20.36 35.64
CA SER A 81 1.68 -19.39 36.73
C SER A 81 2.81 -18.39 36.50
N LYS A 82 3.71 -18.64 35.53
CA LYS A 82 4.78 -17.72 35.13
C LYS A 82 4.39 -16.83 33.96
N LEU A 83 3.29 -17.13 33.26
CA LEU A 83 2.77 -16.26 32.20
C LEU A 83 2.09 -15.02 32.81
N PRO A 84 2.13 -13.86 32.13
CA PRO A 84 1.37 -12.68 32.53
C PRO A 84 -0.13 -13.00 32.71
N ASP A 85 -0.76 -12.41 33.71
CA ASP A 85 -2.11 -12.77 34.17
C ASP A 85 -3.15 -12.83 33.05
N GLY A 86 -3.12 -11.89 32.08
CA GLY A 86 -4.04 -11.91 30.95
C GLY A 86 -3.94 -13.16 30.06
N ILE A 87 -2.71 -13.63 29.77
CA ILE A 87 -2.47 -14.81 28.92
C ILE A 87 -2.57 -16.09 29.76
N GLY A 88 -2.16 -16.01 31.04
CA GLY A 88 -2.29 -17.08 32.02
C GLY A 88 -3.75 -17.49 32.20
N GLU A 89 -4.65 -16.53 32.41
CA GLU A 89 -6.09 -16.76 32.58
C GLU A 89 -6.74 -17.35 31.32
N GLN A 90 -6.41 -16.84 30.13
CA GLN A 90 -6.85 -17.45 28.87
C GLN A 90 -6.41 -18.91 28.73
N THR A 91 -5.16 -19.19 29.09
CA THR A 91 -4.59 -20.54 29.01
C THR A 91 -5.24 -21.47 30.04
N ARG A 92 -5.54 -20.98 31.25
CA ARG A 92 -6.28 -21.72 32.29
C ARG A 92 -7.68 -22.08 31.81
N GLN A 93 -8.42 -21.13 31.26
CA GLN A 93 -9.77 -21.37 30.75
C GLN A 93 -9.76 -22.41 29.63
N LYS A 94 -8.84 -22.30 28.66
CA LYS A 94 -8.68 -23.29 27.59
C LYS A 94 -8.27 -24.67 28.10
N LEU A 95 -7.41 -24.74 29.12
CA LEU A 95 -7.02 -26.00 29.75
C LEU A 95 -8.24 -26.66 30.40
N THR A 96 -9.03 -25.91 31.16
CA THR A 96 -10.26 -26.41 31.78
C THR A 96 -11.26 -26.91 30.74
N GLU A 97 -11.44 -26.20 29.62
CA GLU A 97 -12.29 -26.64 28.51
C GLU A 97 -11.78 -27.95 27.87
N LEU A 98 -10.47 -28.10 27.71
CA LEU A 98 -9.83 -29.31 27.17
C LEU A 98 -9.92 -30.50 28.13
N GLU A 99 -9.86 -30.26 29.44
CA GLU A 99 -10.03 -31.28 30.48
C GLU A 99 -11.51 -31.70 30.66
N GLY A 100 -12.43 -31.14 29.87
CA GLY A 100 -13.86 -31.43 29.94
C GLY A 100 -14.58 -30.74 31.11
N GLY A 101 -13.91 -29.80 31.78
CA GLY A 101 -14.51 -28.93 32.79
C GLY A 101 -15.26 -27.77 32.16
N THR A 102 -16.30 -27.28 32.85
CA THR A 102 -17.00 -26.06 32.45
C THR A 102 -16.31 -24.84 33.03
N VAL A 103 -15.98 -23.86 32.18
CA VAL A 103 -15.48 -22.55 32.64
C VAL A 103 -16.68 -21.67 33.00
N ASP A 104 -16.63 -21.05 34.19
CA ASP A 104 -17.67 -20.11 34.62
C ASP A 104 -17.82 -18.96 33.61
N HIS A 105 -19.04 -18.77 33.09
CA HIS A 105 -19.32 -17.70 32.13
C HIS A 105 -18.96 -16.31 32.67
N LYS A 106 -19.10 -16.10 33.99
CA LYS A 106 -18.70 -14.86 34.65
C LYS A 106 -17.19 -14.61 34.55
N ALA A 107 -16.37 -15.61 34.85
CA ALA A 107 -14.92 -15.50 34.73
C ALA A 107 -14.47 -15.28 33.27
N ARG A 108 -15.18 -15.87 32.32
CA ARG A 108 -14.95 -15.62 30.89
C ARG A 108 -15.28 -14.18 30.50
N LEU A 109 -16.39 -13.63 30.99
CA LEU A 109 -16.76 -12.23 30.75
C LEU A 109 -15.78 -11.26 31.40
N ASP A 110 -15.33 -11.51 32.63
CA ASP A 110 -14.37 -10.66 33.34
C ASP A 110 -13.03 -10.61 32.59
N LEU A 111 -12.58 -11.74 32.03
CA LEU A 111 -11.39 -11.82 31.19
C LEU A 111 -11.55 -11.03 29.88
N ILE A 112 -12.70 -11.17 29.20
CA ILE A 112 -13.00 -10.41 27.97
C ILE A 112 -12.99 -8.91 28.26
N LEU A 113 -13.65 -8.49 29.34
CA LEU A 113 -13.72 -7.08 29.74
C LEU A 113 -12.33 -6.51 30.06
N GLY A 114 -11.46 -7.30 30.71
CA GLY A 114 -10.07 -6.92 30.95
C GLY A 114 -9.28 -6.70 29.65
N ILE A 115 -9.47 -7.59 28.67
CA ILE A 115 -8.82 -7.49 27.35
C ILE A 115 -9.35 -6.28 26.57
N GLU A 116 -10.67 -6.08 26.54
CA GLU A 116 -11.29 -4.95 25.85
C GLU A 116 -10.81 -3.61 26.42
N LYS A 117 -10.70 -3.51 27.75
CA LYS A 117 -10.14 -2.33 28.40
C LYS A 117 -8.69 -2.11 27.98
N GLY A 118 -7.86 -3.15 27.97
CA GLY A 118 -6.47 -3.07 27.52
C GLY A 118 -6.36 -2.57 26.07
N ILE A 119 -7.20 -3.09 25.17
CA ILE A 119 -7.25 -2.66 23.76
C ILE A 119 -7.72 -1.21 23.64
N ALA A 120 -8.70 -0.78 24.44
CA ALA A 120 -9.19 0.59 24.43
C ALA A 120 -8.11 1.58 24.91
N ASP A 121 -7.42 1.24 26.00
CA ASP A 121 -6.33 2.05 26.55
C ASP A 121 -5.16 2.15 25.54
N GLU A 122 -4.81 1.05 24.87
CA GLU A 122 -3.80 1.02 23.80
C GLU A 122 -4.20 1.88 22.60
N LYS A 123 -5.45 1.77 22.13
CA LYS A 123 -5.97 2.61 21.03
C LYS A 123 -5.96 4.10 21.37
N ILE A 124 -6.31 4.45 22.60
CA ILE A 124 -6.27 5.84 23.06
C ILE A 124 -4.82 6.35 23.10
N ALA A 125 -3.88 5.54 23.58
CA ALA A 125 -2.47 5.89 23.59
C ALA A 125 -1.91 6.06 22.16
N GLU A 126 -2.29 5.17 21.24
CA GLU A 126 -1.89 5.24 19.84
C GLU A 126 -2.44 6.49 19.14
N GLN A 127 -3.72 6.82 19.34
CA GLN A 127 -4.32 8.04 18.79
C GLN A 127 -3.62 9.30 19.33
N LYS A 128 -3.36 9.37 20.65
CA LYS A 128 -2.62 10.50 21.24
C LYS A 128 -1.21 10.62 20.66
N ALA A 129 -0.49 9.50 20.51
CA ALA A 129 0.83 9.48 19.91
C ALA A 129 0.80 9.89 18.42
N ALA A 130 -0.23 9.48 17.68
CA ALA A 130 -0.41 9.85 16.28
C ALA A 130 -0.72 11.35 16.14
N ASP A 131 -1.58 11.90 16.99
CA ASP A 131 -1.92 13.32 16.98
C ASP A 131 -0.74 14.18 17.44
N GLU A 132 0.06 13.72 18.40
CA GLU A 132 1.29 14.40 18.79
C GLU A 132 2.32 14.37 17.66
N LYS A 133 2.50 13.23 16.97
CA LYS A 133 3.34 13.15 15.78
C LYS A 133 2.86 14.07 14.66
N LYS A 134 1.55 14.15 14.41
CA LYS A 134 0.97 15.07 13.41
C LYS A 134 1.22 16.54 13.80
N LYS A 135 1.01 16.90 15.06
CA LYS A 135 1.29 18.25 15.57
C LYS A 135 2.77 18.62 15.46
N ARG A 136 3.68 17.69 15.77
CA ARG A 136 5.14 17.89 15.60
C ARG A 136 5.50 18.11 14.12
N LYS A 137 4.97 17.29 13.20
CA LYS A 137 5.18 17.46 11.75
C LYS A 137 4.66 18.80 11.23
N LEU A 138 3.45 19.20 11.64
CA LEU A 138 2.87 20.49 11.25
C LEU A 138 3.67 21.67 11.80
N ALA A 139 4.21 21.57 13.01
CA ALA A 139 5.09 22.59 13.59
C ALA A 139 6.45 22.65 12.88
N GLU A 140 7.01 21.52 12.48
CA GLU A 140 8.24 21.46 11.68
C GLU A 140 8.03 22.07 10.28
N GLU A 141 6.89 21.79 9.65
CA GLU A 141 6.51 22.37 8.36
C GLU A 141 6.26 23.88 8.44
N SER A 142 5.59 24.37 9.48
CA SER A 142 5.36 25.81 9.66
C SER A 142 6.67 26.57 9.93
N VAL A 143 7.59 26.00 10.71
CA VAL A 143 8.93 26.55 10.90
C VAL A 143 9.72 26.58 9.59
N ARG A 144 9.60 25.52 8.76
CA ARG A 144 10.23 25.50 7.43
C ARG A 144 9.68 26.58 6.50
N TRP A 145 8.37 26.82 6.51
CA TRP A 145 7.75 27.90 5.74
C TRP A 145 8.23 29.28 6.16
N ILE A 146 8.27 29.56 7.47
CA ILE A 146 8.77 30.84 8.00
C ILE A 146 10.23 31.08 7.58
N ARG A 147 11.08 30.05 7.64
CA ARG A 147 12.48 30.15 7.22
C ARG A 147 12.64 30.43 5.72
N LEU A 148 11.81 29.80 4.88
CA LEU A 148 11.81 30.06 3.44
C LEU A 148 11.39 31.49 3.13
N GLU A 149 10.40 32.02 3.84
CA GLU A 149 9.95 33.41 3.70
C GLU A 149 11.06 34.41 4.04
N GLU A 150 11.83 34.13 5.10
CA GLU A 150 12.99 34.94 5.50
C GLU A 150 14.12 34.89 4.45
N GLU A 151 14.41 33.70 3.91
CA GLU A 151 15.39 33.53 2.83
C GLU A 151 14.96 34.26 1.54
N ILE A 152 13.67 34.23 1.18
CA ILE A 152 13.13 34.98 0.03
C ILE A 152 13.26 36.50 0.26
N ALA A 153 12.92 36.99 1.45
CA ALA A 153 13.05 38.40 1.79
C ALA A 153 14.51 38.89 1.74
N ASP A 154 15.48 38.04 2.12
CA ASP A 154 16.90 38.37 2.02
C ASP A 154 17.40 38.37 0.57
N VAL A 155 16.90 37.48 -0.30
CA VAL A 155 17.18 37.53 -1.74
C VAL A 155 16.59 38.79 -2.38
N GLU A 156 15.37 39.18 -2.01
CA GLU A 156 14.75 40.44 -2.48
C GLU A 156 15.53 41.67 -2.03
N ARG A 157 16.03 41.70 -0.78
CA ARG A 157 16.93 42.75 -0.30
C ARG A 157 18.23 42.81 -1.09
N GLN A 158 18.84 41.66 -1.37
CA GLN A 158 20.04 41.59 -2.20
C GLN A 158 19.77 42.06 -3.63
N PHE A 159 18.64 41.69 -4.22
CA PHE A 159 18.22 42.17 -5.54
C PHE A 159 17.97 43.69 -5.56
N GLY A 160 17.34 44.23 -4.52
CA GLY A 160 17.12 45.67 -4.35
C GLY A 160 18.43 46.46 -4.31
N VAL A 161 19.43 45.96 -3.59
CA VAL A 161 20.78 46.57 -3.54
C VAL A 161 21.44 46.54 -4.93
N ILE A 162 21.33 45.43 -5.67
CA ILE A 162 21.90 45.31 -7.04
C ILE A 162 21.25 46.32 -7.99
N VAL A 163 19.93 46.47 -7.97
CA VAL A 163 19.18 47.44 -8.79
C VAL A 163 19.57 48.89 -8.46
N GLU A 164 19.85 49.19 -7.18
CA GLU A 164 20.29 50.51 -6.75
C GLU A 164 21.73 50.82 -7.21
N THR A 165 22.63 49.84 -7.18
CA THR A 165 23.96 49.96 -7.80
C THR A 165 23.89 50.13 -9.31
N VAL A 166 22.98 49.46 -10.01
CA VAL A 166 22.80 49.60 -11.47
C VAL A 166 22.27 50.99 -11.83
N LYS A 167 21.32 51.53 -11.06
CA LYS A 167 20.83 52.92 -11.24
C LYS A 167 21.95 53.94 -11.03
N LYS A 168 22.79 53.73 -10.01
CA LYS A 168 23.95 54.61 -9.74
C LYS A 168 25.02 54.57 -10.83
N SER A 169 25.13 53.46 -11.58
CA SER A 169 26.01 53.36 -12.76
C SER A 169 25.41 53.86 -14.07
N VAL A 170 24.10 54.14 -14.13
CA VAL A 170 23.43 54.69 -15.33
C VAL A 170 23.44 56.24 -15.35
N ASP A 171 23.62 56.91 -14.21
CA ASP A 171 23.71 58.38 -14.16
C ASP A 171 25.09 58.95 -14.59
N ASP A 172 26.14 58.12 -14.73
CA ASP A 172 27.51 58.55 -15.04
C ASP A 172 27.92 58.42 -16.53
N LEU A 173 27.02 57.98 -17.42
CA LEU A 173 27.33 57.76 -18.84
C LEU A 173 26.18 58.20 -19.76
N GLU A 174 26.23 59.44 -20.23
CA GLU A 174 26.22 59.82 -21.67
C GLU A 174 25.89 61.31 -21.87
N GLU A 175 26.96 62.11 -21.88
CA GLU A 175 27.04 63.32 -22.70
C GLU A 175 27.40 62.88 -24.13
N THR A 176 26.76 63.48 -25.13
CA THR A 176 27.08 63.54 -26.58
C THR A 176 26.13 62.88 -27.61
N THR A 177 25.66 63.75 -28.51
CA THR A 177 25.15 63.53 -29.89
C THR A 177 23.62 63.36 -30.16
N THR A 178 22.97 64.54 -30.28
CA THR A 178 22.07 64.99 -31.36
C THR A 178 21.29 63.99 -32.27
N THR A 179 19.96 64.20 -32.26
CA THR A 179 18.95 64.30 -33.37
C THR A 179 18.09 63.10 -33.84
N SER A 180 16.77 63.38 -33.87
CA SER A 180 15.61 62.91 -34.68
C SER A 180 14.77 61.68 -34.26
N ASP A 181 13.50 61.96 -33.93
CA ASP A 181 12.25 61.15 -33.98
C ASP A 181 11.97 60.47 -35.36
N PRO A 182 10.90 59.65 -35.60
CA PRO A 182 10.02 58.82 -34.74
C PRO A 182 9.68 57.40 -35.31
N ALA A 183 8.96 56.57 -34.52
CA ALA A 183 7.98 55.51 -34.85
C ALA A 183 8.21 54.52 -36.03
N THR A 184 8.19 53.20 -35.74
CA THR A 184 7.63 52.18 -36.65
C THR A 184 7.11 50.95 -35.88
N ASP A 185 5.78 50.79 -35.86
CA ASP A 185 5.09 49.52 -35.60
C ASP A 185 5.45 48.49 -36.68
N LYS A 186 5.90 47.29 -36.26
CA LYS A 186 6.00 46.12 -37.12
C LYS A 186 5.18 44.99 -36.49
N PRO A 187 4.26 44.33 -37.22
CA PRO A 187 3.50 43.21 -36.69
C PRO A 187 4.43 42.03 -36.45
N VAL A 188 4.42 41.52 -35.22
CA VAL A 188 5.09 40.27 -34.84
C VAL A 188 4.44 39.14 -35.63
N THR A 189 5.19 38.52 -36.53
CA THR A 189 4.80 37.31 -37.22
C THR A 189 4.92 36.16 -36.22
N ILE A 190 3.78 35.65 -35.77
CA ILE A 190 3.72 34.49 -34.89
C ILE A 190 3.84 33.25 -35.77
N ASP A 191 4.98 32.57 -35.69
CA ASP A 191 5.24 31.34 -36.43
C ASP A 191 4.21 30.26 -36.06
N GLN A 192 3.46 29.79 -37.06
CA GLN A 192 2.43 28.74 -36.90
C GLN A 192 2.98 27.45 -36.28
N ASN A 193 4.27 27.15 -36.45
CA ASN A 193 4.92 26.00 -35.83
C ASN A 193 5.05 26.13 -34.30
N VAL A 194 5.18 27.35 -33.78
CA VAL A 194 5.23 27.59 -32.32
C VAL A 194 3.84 27.43 -31.72
N LEU A 195 2.80 27.87 -32.43
CA LEU A 195 1.40 27.65 -32.07
C LEU A 195 1.04 26.15 -32.04
N ALA A 196 1.40 25.40 -33.08
CA ALA A 196 1.16 23.95 -33.13
C ALA A 196 1.92 23.19 -32.05
N SER A 197 3.17 23.60 -31.75
CA SER A 197 3.95 23.00 -30.66
C SER A 197 3.35 23.30 -29.28
N ILE A 198 2.80 24.49 -29.08
CA ILE A 198 2.09 24.85 -27.85
C ILE A 198 0.77 24.08 -27.73
N GLU A 199 0.04 23.88 -28.84
CA GLU A 199 -1.21 23.12 -28.89
C GLU A 199 -1.00 21.61 -28.58
N ASP A 200 0.08 21.02 -29.10
CA ASP A 200 0.48 19.64 -28.79
C ASP A 200 0.93 19.47 -27.33
N ILE A 201 1.59 20.47 -26.75
CA ILE A 201 1.98 20.47 -25.32
C ILE A 201 0.74 20.61 -24.42
N LEU A 202 -0.25 21.42 -24.82
CA LEU A 202 -1.45 21.68 -24.02
C LEU A 202 -2.51 20.55 -24.12
N HIS A 203 -2.69 19.96 -25.29
CA HIS A 203 -3.72 18.94 -25.53
C HIS A 203 -3.18 17.51 -25.63
N GLY A 204 -1.90 17.32 -25.97
CA GLY A 204 -1.33 16.01 -26.25
C GLY A 204 -0.81 15.30 -25.01
N ASN A 205 -0.08 15.99 -24.12
CA ASN A 205 0.63 15.34 -23.02
C ASN A 205 -0.27 15.12 -21.80
N ALA A 206 -0.96 16.17 -21.34
CA ALA A 206 -1.83 16.09 -20.16
C ALA A 206 -3.01 15.11 -20.33
N ILE A 207 -3.58 15.03 -21.54
CA ILE A 207 -4.71 14.11 -21.81
C ILE A 207 -4.21 12.67 -21.95
N LYS A 208 -3.04 12.44 -22.55
CA LYS A 208 -2.45 11.09 -22.66
C LYS A 208 -1.98 10.59 -21.30
N GLU A 209 -1.39 11.45 -20.48
CA GLU A 209 -0.99 11.16 -19.11
C GLU A 209 -2.22 10.84 -18.25
N ALA A 210 -3.26 11.68 -18.28
CA ALA A 210 -4.51 11.40 -17.58
C ALA A 210 -5.18 10.09 -18.06
N LYS A 211 -5.10 9.77 -19.35
CA LYS A 211 -5.57 8.47 -19.87
C LYS A 211 -4.76 7.30 -19.31
N HIS A 212 -3.43 7.42 -19.26
CA HIS A 212 -2.54 6.42 -18.68
C HIS A 212 -2.86 6.21 -17.20
N ASP A 213 -3.01 7.28 -16.44
CA ASP A 213 -3.35 7.23 -15.01
C ASP A 213 -4.73 6.60 -14.78
N ILE A 214 -5.72 6.93 -15.61
CA ILE A 214 -7.05 6.30 -15.56
C ILE A 214 -6.96 4.81 -15.86
N THR A 215 -6.14 4.40 -16.84
CA THR A 215 -5.94 2.97 -17.14
C THR A 215 -5.23 2.24 -16.01
N GLU A 216 -4.24 2.86 -15.37
CA GLU A 216 -3.53 2.27 -14.24
C GLU A 216 -4.44 2.14 -13.00
N LEU A 217 -5.24 3.16 -12.71
CA LEU A 217 -6.26 3.10 -11.66
C LEU A 217 -7.31 2.04 -11.95
N LYS A 218 -7.68 1.84 -13.21
CA LYS A 218 -8.60 0.78 -13.65
C LYS A 218 -8.02 -0.60 -13.40
N GLU A 219 -6.75 -0.82 -13.72
CA GLU A 219 -6.04 -2.07 -13.44
C GLU A 219 -6.00 -2.36 -11.93
N LYS A 220 -5.62 -1.38 -11.11
CA LYS A 220 -5.64 -1.48 -9.64
C LYS A 220 -7.03 -1.81 -9.07
N VAL A 221 -8.09 -1.23 -9.63
CA VAL A 221 -9.47 -1.54 -9.22
C VAL A 221 -9.85 -2.97 -9.61
N ILE A 222 -9.40 -3.45 -10.76
CA ILE A 222 -9.64 -4.83 -11.20
C ILE A 222 -8.91 -5.81 -10.28
N GLU A 223 -7.61 -5.61 -10.04
CA GLU A 223 -6.80 -6.42 -9.12
C GLU A 223 -7.44 -6.50 -7.73
N HIS A 224 -7.80 -5.37 -7.14
CA HIS A 224 -8.46 -5.35 -5.84
C HIS A 224 -9.82 -6.07 -5.85
N THR A 225 -10.54 -6.07 -6.97
CA THR A 225 -11.79 -6.85 -7.06
C THR A 225 -11.56 -8.34 -7.21
N GLU A 226 -10.49 -8.75 -7.87
CA GLU A 226 -10.07 -10.15 -7.97
C GLU A 226 -9.61 -10.66 -6.60
N ASP A 227 -8.80 -9.87 -5.87
CA ASP A 227 -8.39 -10.16 -4.50
C ASP A 227 -9.59 -10.36 -3.57
N LEU A 228 -10.62 -9.50 -3.67
CA LEU A 228 -11.83 -9.63 -2.85
C LEU A 228 -12.66 -10.87 -3.21
N ILE A 229 -12.65 -11.29 -4.47
CA ILE A 229 -13.30 -12.54 -4.91
C ILE A 229 -12.52 -13.74 -4.36
N GLU A 230 -11.19 -13.72 -4.41
CA GLU A 230 -10.33 -14.77 -3.88
C GLU A 230 -10.48 -14.88 -2.35
N VAL A 231 -10.44 -13.76 -1.62
CA VAL A 231 -10.67 -13.72 -0.17
C VAL A 231 -12.09 -14.20 0.18
N GLY A 232 -13.11 -13.81 -0.60
CA GLY A 232 -14.47 -14.30 -0.41
C GLY A 232 -14.65 -15.80 -0.67
N SER A 233 -13.81 -16.40 -1.52
CA SER A 233 -13.78 -17.85 -1.73
C SER A 233 -13.06 -18.62 -0.62
N LEU A 234 -12.14 -17.96 0.10
CA LEU A 234 -11.32 -18.55 1.15
C LEU A 234 -11.90 -18.33 2.57
N ALA A 235 -12.67 -17.26 2.79
CA ALA A 235 -13.32 -16.97 4.07
C ALA A 235 -14.61 -16.12 3.89
N GLU A 236 -15.77 -16.72 4.20
CA GLU A 236 -17.09 -16.06 4.17
C GLU A 236 -17.20 -14.90 5.19
N ASP A 237 -16.31 -14.88 6.19
CA ASP A 237 -16.26 -13.89 7.27
C ASP A 237 -15.67 -12.53 6.85
N TYR A 238 -15.03 -12.43 5.67
CA TYR A 238 -14.46 -11.19 5.11
C TYR A 238 -15.26 -10.66 3.91
N ALA A 239 -16.58 -10.81 3.92
CA ALA A 239 -17.44 -10.24 2.89
C ALA A 239 -17.38 -8.69 2.89
N GLU A 240 -17.22 -8.09 1.70
CA GLU A 240 -17.27 -6.63 1.53
C GLU A 240 -18.48 -6.00 2.25
N SER A 241 -18.24 -4.89 2.94
CA SER A 241 -19.29 -4.05 3.54
C SER A 241 -20.38 -3.71 2.52
N LYS A 242 -21.65 -3.75 2.94
CA LYS A 242 -22.80 -3.34 2.09
C LYS A 242 -22.64 -1.92 1.54
N GLY A 243 -21.95 -1.04 2.25
CA GLY A 243 -21.63 0.33 1.79
C GLY A 243 -20.57 0.33 0.68
N ALA A 244 -19.54 -0.50 0.82
CA ALA A 244 -18.48 -0.66 -0.18
C ALA A 244 -19.03 -1.20 -1.51
N LYS A 245 -19.91 -2.21 -1.47
CA LYS A 245 -20.59 -2.73 -2.69
C LYS A 245 -21.37 -1.65 -3.44
N ARG A 246 -22.07 -0.77 -2.71
CA ARG A 246 -22.82 0.35 -3.30
C ARG A 246 -21.91 1.38 -3.94
N LEU A 247 -20.82 1.73 -3.27
CA LEU A 247 -19.80 2.65 -3.79
C LEU A 247 -19.12 2.06 -5.02
N ARG A 248 -18.72 0.79 -5.00
CA ARG A 248 -18.14 0.08 -6.16
C ARG A 248 -19.07 0.14 -7.37
N ASN A 249 -20.35 -0.18 -7.18
CA ASN A 249 -21.32 -0.12 -8.27
C ASN A 249 -21.52 1.31 -8.81
N ARG A 250 -21.48 2.32 -7.93
CA ARG A 250 -21.54 3.74 -8.32
C ARG A 250 -20.29 4.16 -9.11
N VAL A 251 -19.10 3.74 -8.66
CA VAL A 251 -17.82 4.00 -9.33
C VAL A 251 -17.79 3.31 -10.69
N ASN A 252 -18.21 2.05 -10.79
CA ASN A 252 -18.31 1.34 -12.07
C ASN A 252 -19.28 2.02 -13.06
N ALA A 253 -20.40 2.56 -12.56
CA ALA A 253 -21.30 3.35 -13.39
C ALA A 253 -20.71 4.70 -13.83
N MET A 254 -19.85 5.30 -13.00
CA MET A 254 -19.12 6.52 -13.36
C MET A 254 -18.03 6.22 -14.40
N ILE A 255 -17.30 5.12 -14.24
CA ILE A 255 -16.28 4.65 -15.20
C ILE A 255 -16.93 4.37 -16.56
N SER A 256 -18.05 3.65 -16.61
CA SER A 256 -18.74 3.41 -17.87
C SER A 256 -19.28 4.70 -18.49
N GLY A 257 -19.74 5.65 -17.67
CA GLY A 257 -20.09 7.00 -18.13
C GLY A 257 -18.90 7.72 -18.76
N ILE A 258 -17.73 7.71 -18.11
CA ILE A 258 -16.49 8.30 -18.62
C ILE A 258 -16.07 7.62 -19.93
N ASP A 259 -16.10 6.29 -20.02
CA ASP A 259 -15.79 5.54 -21.24
C ASP A 259 -16.70 5.98 -22.40
N THR A 260 -18.00 6.19 -22.15
CA THR A 260 -18.92 6.70 -23.19
C THR A 260 -18.65 8.16 -23.58
N LEU A 261 -18.21 8.99 -22.64
CA LEU A 261 -17.85 10.39 -22.93
C LEU A 261 -16.55 10.45 -23.73
N VAL A 262 -15.55 9.66 -23.36
CA VAL A 262 -14.29 9.54 -24.11
C VAL A 262 -14.56 9.05 -25.53
N ALA A 263 -15.42 8.04 -25.71
CA ALA A 263 -15.79 7.56 -27.04
C ALA A 263 -16.50 8.65 -27.88
N LYS A 264 -17.38 9.45 -27.26
CA LYS A 264 -18.04 10.58 -27.94
C LYS A 264 -17.04 11.69 -28.32
N LEU A 265 -16.12 12.04 -27.42
CA LEU A 265 -15.10 13.05 -27.68
C LEU A 265 -14.13 12.60 -28.78
N GLU A 266 -13.77 11.32 -28.82
CA GLU A 266 -12.95 10.75 -29.89
C GLU A 266 -13.68 10.75 -31.24
N ALA A 267 -14.98 10.45 -31.25
CA ALA A 267 -15.80 10.54 -32.47
C ALA A 267 -15.90 11.99 -32.98
N GLN A 268 -16.20 12.95 -32.09
CA GLN A 268 -16.26 14.36 -32.45
C GLN A 268 -14.91 14.89 -32.95
N LYS A 269 -13.80 14.46 -32.33
CA LYS A 269 -12.47 14.82 -32.79
C LYS A 269 -12.22 14.31 -34.22
N ARG A 270 -12.58 13.06 -34.53
CA ARG A 270 -12.45 12.50 -35.89
C ARG A 270 -13.31 13.24 -36.92
N GLU A 271 -14.52 13.65 -36.54
CA GLU A 271 -15.39 14.44 -37.41
C GLU A 271 -14.80 15.83 -37.70
N MET A 272 -14.22 16.49 -36.69
CA MET A 272 -13.53 17.76 -36.90
C MET A 272 -12.29 17.62 -37.79
N GLU A 273 -11.45 16.60 -37.54
CA GLU A 273 -10.28 16.31 -38.38
C GLU A 273 -10.70 16.04 -39.84
N ALA A 274 -11.78 15.29 -40.07
CA ALA A 274 -12.30 15.06 -41.42
C ALA A 274 -12.83 16.33 -42.10
N GLN A 275 -13.50 17.20 -41.33
CA GLN A 275 -14.01 18.48 -41.85
C GLN A 275 -12.87 19.44 -42.21
N GLU A 276 -11.80 19.48 -41.40
CA GLU A 276 -10.61 20.28 -41.69
C GLU A 276 -9.90 19.81 -42.96
N GLU A 277 -9.79 18.50 -43.20
CA GLU A 277 -9.21 17.97 -44.44
C GLU A 277 -10.05 18.34 -45.68
N LEU A 278 -11.38 18.26 -45.58
CA LEU A 278 -12.28 18.69 -46.66
C LEU A 278 -12.17 20.20 -46.95
N ASP A 279 -12.01 21.02 -45.91
CA ASP A 279 -11.88 22.47 -46.09
C ASP A 279 -10.49 22.85 -46.62
N LYS A 280 -9.43 22.07 -46.33
CA LYS A 280 -8.11 22.18 -46.99
C LYS A 280 -8.20 21.82 -48.48
N GLU A 281 -8.90 20.74 -48.84
CA GLU A 281 -9.09 20.34 -50.24
C GLU A 281 -9.89 21.40 -51.03
N LYS A 282 -10.97 21.94 -50.47
CA LYS A 282 -11.74 23.02 -51.11
C LYS A 282 -10.89 24.27 -51.34
N LYS A 283 -10.06 24.67 -50.37
CA LYS A 283 -9.14 25.80 -50.53
C LYS A 283 -8.15 25.58 -51.67
N LYS A 284 -7.56 24.39 -51.77
CA LYS A 284 -6.66 24.03 -52.89
C LYS A 284 -7.36 24.11 -54.25
N VAL A 285 -8.59 23.61 -54.35
CA VAL A 285 -9.36 23.67 -55.60
C VAL A 285 -9.72 25.12 -55.97
N LEU A 286 -10.04 25.97 -54.99
CA LEU A 286 -10.30 27.40 -55.21
C LEU A 286 -9.03 28.13 -55.69
N GLU A 287 -7.87 27.87 -55.08
CA GLU A 287 -6.58 28.43 -55.53
C GLU A 287 -6.25 27.99 -56.96
N GLU A 288 -6.46 26.71 -57.30
CA GLU A 288 -6.25 26.22 -58.67
C GLU A 288 -7.22 26.83 -59.70
N MET A 289 -8.44 27.18 -59.30
CA MET A 289 -9.43 27.84 -60.15
C MET A 289 -9.04 29.30 -60.40
N GLU A 290 -8.64 30.03 -59.36
CA GLU A 290 -8.18 31.42 -59.48
C GLU A 290 -6.90 31.53 -60.34
N ASP A 291 -5.99 30.58 -60.22
CA ASP A 291 -4.77 30.55 -61.06
C ASP A 291 -5.10 30.24 -62.53
N LYS A 292 -6.14 29.44 -62.80
CA LYS A 292 -6.64 29.18 -64.16
C LYS A 292 -7.37 30.38 -64.78
N GLU A 293 -8.06 31.19 -63.97
CA GLU A 293 -8.67 32.44 -64.44
C GLU A 293 -7.60 33.52 -64.74
N LYS A 294 -6.64 33.72 -63.84
CA LYS A 294 -5.52 34.68 -64.05
C LYS A 294 -4.66 34.32 -65.27
N THR A 295 -4.53 33.04 -65.61
CA THR A 295 -3.80 32.59 -66.81
C THR A 295 -4.60 32.70 -68.10
N LYS A 296 -5.94 32.73 -68.05
CA LYS A 296 -6.80 33.06 -69.18
C LYS A 296 -6.78 34.56 -69.48
N GLU A 297 -6.94 35.42 -68.47
CA GLU A 297 -6.92 36.88 -68.67
C GLU A 297 -5.58 37.39 -69.23
N ARG A 298 -4.46 36.73 -68.93
CA ARG A 298 -3.15 37.04 -69.52
C ARG A 298 -2.98 36.62 -70.99
N LYS A 299 -3.86 35.80 -71.55
CA LYS A 299 -3.82 35.36 -72.95
C LYS A 299 -4.72 36.18 -73.87
N ASP A 300 -5.64 36.95 -73.31
CA ASP A 300 -6.61 37.77 -74.04
C ASP A 300 -6.20 39.26 -74.15
N LEU A 301 -4.97 39.60 -73.73
CA LEU A 301 -4.27 40.89 -73.88
C LEU A 301 -3.08 40.75 -74.85
#